data_AF-A0A521YU52-F1
#
_entry.id   AF-A0A521YU52-F1
#
_cell.length_a   1.000
_cell.length_b   1.000
_cell.length_c   1.000
_cell.angle_alpha   90.00
_cell.angle_beta   90.00
_cell.angle_gamma   90.00
#
_symmetry.space_group_name_H-M   'P 1'
#
loop_
_entity.id
_entity.type
_entity.pdbx_description
1 polymer ?
#
loop_
_entity_poly.entity_id
_entity_poly.type
_entity_poly.pdbx_seq_one_letter_code
_entity_poly.pdbx_strand_id
1 'polypeptide(L)'
;MTEKIVNAIAEYNPIEAAISGIEKYRGVVFDVKTEQGMREAKAAHREVAAPRIALEKTRKQLKESVLERGRLIDGEAKRIATRIAEIEDPLKRQIDAEEERAERERQAAIEAEQRRLAEEEAARKRAEEERLAAERRQLEEARAKFEAEQRAAREKAEADERERRRKIDEEEAARRKALQEEEDRLRAVRRAEEERLAAERRALEDAARKQREAGEAREREARRRQEEAEAAERARQRAEQDAKEEAERKERLAREEAERKEREAKEAAEREARQKAQECADAYDMLRQFVKSYGSLDEFGGIADQIEQFLADSALHDVEKAAA
;
A
#
# COMPACT_ATOMS: atom_id res chain seq x y z
N MET A 1 78.26 -105.51 30.47
CA MET A 1 77.30 -106.39 31.19
C MET A 1 76.77 -107.55 30.32
N THR A 2 77.27 -107.72 29.10
CA THR A 2 76.83 -108.76 28.15
C THR A 2 77.76 -109.98 28.10
N GLU A 3 78.86 -109.97 28.87
CA GLU A 3 79.96 -110.94 28.73
C GLU A 3 80.01 -111.99 29.86
N LYS A 4 79.13 -111.88 30.87
CA LYS A 4 79.04 -112.85 31.98
C LYS A 4 77.80 -113.75 31.96
N ILE A 5 76.89 -113.55 31.00
CA ILE A 5 75.68 -114.40 30.86
C ILE A 5 75.96 -115.61 29.96
N VAL A 6 77.01 -115.56 29.12
CA VAL A 6 77.34 -116.63 28.17
C VAL A 6 78.31 -117.67 28.74
N ASN A 7 78.95 -117.38 29.89
CA ASN A 7 79.76 -118.37 30.58
C ASN A 7 78.91 -119.11 31.62
N ALA A 8 78.32 -120.21 31.15
CA ALA A 8 77.96 -121.41 31.89
C ALA A 8 77.46 -121.20 33.33
N ILE A 9 76.15 -121.37 33.52
CA ILE A 9 75.64 -121.88 34.81
C ILE A 9 76.38 -123.20 35.04
N ALA A 10 77.44 -123.15 35.85
CA ALA A 10 78.42 -124.24 35.99
C ALA A 10 77.75 -125.54 36.48
N GLU A 11 76.59 -125.42 37.11
CA GLU A 11 75.71 -126.49 37.56
C GLU A 11 75.11 -127.31 36.40
N TYR A 12 75.11 -126.80 35.15
CA TYR A 12 74.74 -127.55 33.96
C TYR A 12 75.92 -128.27 33.28
N ASN A 13 77.17 -127.90 33.57
CA ASN A 13 78.35 -128.51 32.94
C ASN A 13 78.41 -130.04 33.08
N PRO A 14 78.07 -130.66 34.24
CA PRO A 14 78.03 -132.12 34.37
C PRO A 14 76.94 -132.77 33.52
N ILE A 15 75.82 -132.07 33.30
CA ILE A 15 74.71 -132.55 32.48
C ILE A 15 75.08 -132.49 31.00
N GLU A 16 75.76 -131.41 30.58
CA GLU A 16 76.30 -131.26 29.23
C GLU A 16 77.32 -132.36 28.93
N ALA A 17 78.24 -132.66 29.86
CA ALA A 17 79.17 -133.77 29.72
C ALA A 17 78.47 -135.14 29.58
N ALA A 18 77.33 -135.34 30.26
CA ALA A 18 76.54 -136.57 30.16
C ALA A 18 75.83 -136.75 28.81
N ILE A 19 75.58 -135.67 28.06
CA ILE A 19 74.99 -135.74 26.72
C ILE A 19 75.92 -136.49 25.75
N SER A 20 77.21 -136.21 25.78
CA SER A 20 78.21 -136.92 24.96
C SER A 20 78.19 -138.44 25.18
N GLY A 21 77.89 -138.90 26.40
CA GLY A 21 77.83 -140.32 26.75
C GLY A 21 76.60 -141.04 26.18
N ILE A 22 75.53 -140.32 25.87
CA ILE A 22 74.29 -140.88 25.29
C ILE A 22 74.22 -140.72 23.77
N GLU A 23 75.15 -139.98 23.15
CA GLU A 23 75.22 -139.82 21.69
C GLU A 23 75.37 -141.14 20.95
N LYS A 24 75.98 -142.15 21.59
CA LYS A 24 76.07 -143.53 21.08
C LYS A 24 74.70 -144.15 20.76
N TYR A 25 73.61 -143.66 21.33
CA TYR A 25 72.25 -144.13 21.06
C TYR A 25 71.56 -143.39 19.90
N ARG A 26 72.20 -142.38 19.31
CA ARG A 26 71.65 -141.63 18.18
C ARG A 26 71.44 -142.54 16.98
N GLY A 27 70.20 -142.65 16.52
CA GLY A 27 69.84 -143.47 15.35
C GLY A 27 69.90 -144.98 15.59
N VAL A 28 70.15 -145.44 16.81
CA VAL A 28 70.15 -146.87 17.14
C VAL A 28 68.72 -147.39 17.14
N VAL A 29 68.51 -148.49 16.42
CA VAL A 29 67.23 -149.21 16.36
C VAL A 29 67.40 -150.56 17.04
N PHE A 30 66.70 -150.75 18.17
CA PHE A 30 66.71 -152.01 18.93
C PHE A 30 65.58 -152.93 18.46
N ASP A 31 65.84 -154.23 18.34
CA ASP A 31 64.79 -155.22 18.04
C ASP A 31 63.99 -155.59 19.31
N VAL A 32 63.03 -154.72 19.64
CA VAL A 32 62.18 -154.80 20.84
C VAL A 32 61.20 -155.97 20.84
N LYS A 33 61.10 -156.75 19.75
CA LYS A 33 60.28 -157.98 19.72
C LYS A 33 60.97 -159.14 20.42
N THR A 34 62.28 -159.04 20.63
CA THR A 34 63.05 -159.99 21.44
C THR A 34 63.15 -159.51 22.88
N GLU A 35 63.18 -160.44 23.84
CA GLU A 35 63.31 -160.08 25.25
C GLU A 35 64.63 -159.34 25.53
N GLN A 36 65.71 -159.73 24.85
CA GLN A 36 67.00 -159.09 24.94
C GLN A 36 66.97 -157.65 24.38
N GLY A 37 66.49 -157.45 23.15
CA GLY A 37 66.43 -156.12 22.54
C GLY A 37 65.51 -155.15 23.28
N MET A 38 64.43 -155.65 23.91
CA MET A 38 63.56 -154.82 24.75
C MET A 38 64.24 -154.41 26.07
N ARG A 39 65.04 -155.28 26.68
CA ARG A 39 65.83 -154.95 27.88
C ARG A 39 66.89 -153.89 27.55
N GLU A 40 67.60 -154.05 26.43
CA GLU A 40 68.60 -153.09 25.94
C GLU A 40 67.98 -151.73 25.60
N ALA A 41 66.83 -151.70 24.91
CA ALA A 41 66.12 -150.46 24.61
C ALA A 41 65.65 -149.70 25.86
N LYS A 42 65.15 -150.43 26.87
CA LYS A 42 64.77 -149.82 28.17
C LYS A 42 65.97 -149.27 28.92
N ALA A 43 67.11 -149.96 28.87
CA ALA A 43 68.35 -149.48 29.47
C ALA A 43 68.84 -148.20 28.77
N ALA A 44 68.90 -148.20 27.45
CA ALA A 44 69.26 -147.04 26.64
C ALA A 44 68.33 -145.84 26.89
N HIS A 45 67.01 -146.05 26.93
CA HIS A 45 66.05 -144.98 27.23
C HIS A 45 66.24 -144.39 28.64
N ARG A 46 66.55 -145.22 29.65
CA ARG A 46 66.86 -144.74 31.00
C ARG A 46 68.13 -143.89 31.01
N GLU A 47 69.17 -144.32 30.31
CA GLU A 47 70.42 -143.55 30.16
C GLU A 47 70.17 -142.21 29.46
N VAL A 48 69.38 -142.18 28.39
CA VAL A 48 69.01 -140.94 27.66
C VAL A 48 68.11 -140.02 28.50
N ALA A 49 67.16 -140.58 29.26
CA ALA A 49 66.23 -139.81 30.08
C ALA A 49 66.92 -139.17 31.30
N ALA A 50 67.99 -139.78 31.82
CA ALA A 50 68.66 -139.33 33.04
C ALA A 50 69.23 -137.90 32.95
N PRO A 51 70.01 -137.50 31.92
CA PRO A 51 70.47 -136.12 31.76
C PRO A 51 69.32 -135.11 31.63
N ARG A 52 68.23 -135.46 30.92
CA ARG A 52 67.04 -134.58 30.78
C ARG A 52 66.33 -134.34 32.11
N ILE A 53 66.18 -135.39 32.93
CA ILE A 53 65.58 -135.27 34.26
C ILE A 53 66.49 -134.44 35.19
N ALA A 54 67.79 -134.66 35.13
CA ALA A 54 68.78 -133.88 35.88
C ALA A 54 68.75 -132.40 35.49
N LEU A 55 68.67 -132.08 34.20
CA LEU A 55 68.53 -130.71 33.68
C LEU A 55 67.34 -129.97 34.29
N GLU A 56 66.13 -130.56 34.21
CA GLU A 56 64.92 -129.90 34.71
C GLU A 56 64.94 -129.78 36.24
N LYS A 57 65.55 -130.73 36.95
CA LYS A 57 65.78 -130.64 38.40
C LYS A 57 66.72 -129.48 38.74
N THR A 58 67.87 -129.40 38.09
CA THR A 58 68.84 -128.31 38.29
C THR A 58 68.23 -126.95 37.94
N ARG A 59 67.47 -126.85 36.84
CA ARG A 59 66.76 -125.62 36.46
C ARG A 59 65.78 -125.16 37.52
N LYS A 60 64.94 -126.06 38.05
CA LYS A 60 63.99 -125.73 39.11
C LYS A 60 64.72 -125.29 40.37
N GLN A 61 65.75 -126.03 40.80
CA GLN A 61 66.54 -125.70 41.99
C GLN A 61 67.21 -124.33 41.89
N LEU A 62 67.81 -123.99 40.74
CA LEU A 62 68.44 -122.69 40.51
C LEU A 62 67.42 -121.55 40.45
N LYS A 63 66.24 -121.79 39.86
CA LYS A 63 65.20 -120.78 39.71
C LYS A 63 64.43 -120.54 41.01
N GLU A 64 64.30 -121.54 41.87
CA GLU A 64 63.58 -121.48 43.14
C GLU A 64 64.08 -120.32 44.01
N SER A 65 65.40 -120.24 44.23
CA SER A 65 66.01 -119.20 45.08
C SER A 65 65.86 -117.79 44.51
N VAL A 66 65.86 -117.64 43.19
CA VAL A 66 65.65 -116.35 42.51
C VAL A 66 64.20 -115.91 42.60
N LEU A 67 63.25 -116.83 42.41
CA LEU A 67 61.82 -116.53 42.55
C LEU A 67 61.44 -116.21 43.99
N GLU A 68 61.99 -116.95 44.95
CA GLU A 68 61.82 -116.68 46.37
C GLU A 68 62.38 -115.30 46.74
N ARG A 69 63.59 -114.98 46.30
CA ARG A 69 64.19 -113.66 46.47
C ARG A 69 63.34 -112.55 45.83
N GLY A 70 62.81 -112.76 44.63
CA GLY A 70 61.91 -111.82 43.96
C GLY A 70 60.64 -111.53 44.77
N ARG A 71 59.98 -112.58 45.28
CA ARG A 71 58.80 -112.43 46.15
C ARG A 71 59.10 -111.65 47.43
N LEU A 72 60.27 -111.88 48.04
CA LEU A 72 60.70 -111.14 49.23
C LEU A 72 60.91 -109.65 48.91
N ILE A 73 61.54 -109.33 47.78
CA ILE A 73 61.75 -107.95 47.32
C ILE A 73 60.40 -107.26 47.09
N ASP A 74 59.49 -107.88 46.35
CA ASP A 74 58.18 -107.30 46.05
C ASP A 74 57.33 -107.11 47.31
N GLY A 75 57.36 -108.08 48.22
CA GLY A 75 56.70 -107.99 49.52
C GLY A 75 57.24 -106.84 50.37
N GLU A 76 58.57 -106.68 50.41
CA GLU A 76 59.22 -105.61 51.14
C GLU A 76 58.96 -104.23 50.52
N ALA A 77 59.01 -104.12 49.19
CA ALA A 77 58.66 -102.90 48.47
C ALA A 77 57.21 -102.49 48.75
N LYS A 78 56.27 -103.45 48.75
CA LYS A 78 54.86 -103.19 49.09
C LYS A 78 54.69 -102.73 50.54
N ARG A 79 55.41 -103.35 51.48
CA ARG A 79 55.42 -102.95 52.90
C ARG A 79 55.91 -101.51 53.06
N ILE A 80 57.00 -101.15 52.39
CA ILE A 80 57.57 -99.80 52.41
C ILE A 80 56.61 -98.81 51.76
N ALA A 81 56.07 -99.12 50.58
CA ALA A 81 55.12 -98.26 49.86
C ALA A 81 53.85 -97.98 50.69
N THR A 82 53.32 -99.00 51.38
CA THR A 82 52.17 -98.83 52.28
C THR A 82 52.52 -97.86 53.41
N ARG A 83 53.70 -98.01 54.04
CA ARG A 83 54.15 -97.14 55.12
C ARG A 83 54.44 -95.70 54.65
N ILE A 84 54.90 -95.52 53.41
CA ILE A 84 55.05 -94.20 52.81
C ILE A 84 53.66 -93.57 52.61
N ALA A 85 52.71 -94.32 52.03
CA ALA A 85 51.35 -93.82 51.80
C ALA A 85 50.62 -93.45 53.10
N GLU A 86 50.78 -94.24 54.17
CA GLU A 86 50.24 -93.91 55.51
C GLU A 86 50.73 -92.56 56.05
N ILE A 87 51.91 -92.10 55.62
CA ILE A 87 52.47 -90.80 55.99
C ILE A 87 52.09 -89.72 54.97
N GLU A 88 52.14 -90.04 53.68
CA GLU A 88 51.90 -89.09 52.58
C GLU A 88 50.42 -88.71 52.46
N ASP A 89 49.49 -89.67 52.55
CA ASP A 89 48.06 -89.44 52.40
C ASP A 89 47.51 -88.38 53.37
N PRO A 90 47.77 -88.42 54.69
CA PRO A 90 47.29 -87.38 55.60
C PRO A 90 47.94 -86.02 55.34
N LEU A 91 49.21 -85.96 54.89
CA LEU A 91 49.86 -84.71 54.51
C LEU A 91 49.20 -84.12 53.26
N LYS A 92 48.95 -84.94 52.25
CA LYS A 92 48.25 -84.53 51.04
C LYS A 92 46.86 -84.00 51.34
N ARG A 93 46.08 -84.67 52.20
CA ARG A 93 44.75 -84.19 52.62
C ARG A 93 44.81 -82.84 53.32
N GLN A 94 45.82 -82.59 54.14
CA GLN A 94 46.00 -81.29 54.80
C GLN A 94 46.32 -80.18 53.79
N ILE A 95 47.20 -80.46 52.82
CA ILE A 95 47.55 -79.53 51.75
C ILE A 95 46.30 -79.21 50.90
N ASP A 96 45.62 -80.24 50.40
CA ASP A 96 44.44 -80.07 49.54
C ASP A 96 43.34 -79.27 50.26
N ALA A 97 43.11 -79.51 51.56
CA ALA A 97 42.14 -78.77 52.36
C ALA A 97 42.53 -77.31 52.60
N GLU A 98 43.81 -77.03 52.82
CA GLU A 98 44.35 -75.67 52.97
C GLU A 98 44.23 -74.89 51.66
N GLU A 99 44.59 -75.52 50.52
CA GLU A 99 44.46 -74.91 49.18
C GLU A 99 43.01 -74.58 48.86
N GLU A 100 42.06 -75.48 49.16
CA GLU A 100 40.64 -75.22 48.97
C GLU A 100 40.13 -74.08 49.87
N ARG A 101 40.61 -73.98 51.12
CA ARG A 101 40.26 -72.86 52.00
C ARG A 101 40.81 -71.54 51.45
N ALA A 102 42.09 -71.50 51.10
CA ALA A 102 42.75 -70.32 50.55
C ALA A 102 42.08 -69.86 49.24
N GLU A 103 41.67 -70.80 48.38
CA GLU A 103 40.97 -70.46 47.14
C GLU A 103 39.57 -69.90 47.39
N ARG A 104 38.81 -70.47 48.33
CA ARG A 104 37.50 -69.92 48.73
C ARG A 104 37.63 -68.51 49.32
N GLU A 105 38.64 -68.27 50.17
CA GLU A 105 38.89 -66.95 50.73
C GLU A 105 39.29 -65.94 49.64
N ARG A 106 40.15 -66.33 48.70
CA ARG A 106 40.51 -65.50 47.53
C ARG A 106 39.28 -65.16 46.69
N GLN A 107 38.48 -66.16 46.34
CA GLN A 107 37.28 -65.96 45.53
C GLN A 107 36.24 -65.08 46.25
N ALA A 108 36.03 -65.29 47.55
CA ALA A 108 35.14 -64.45 48.35
C ALA A 108 35.63 -63.00 48.45
N ALA A 109 36.95 -62.78 48.56
CA ALA A 109 37.54 -61.44 48.56
C ALA A 109 37.35 -60.73 47.21
N ILE A 110 37.54 -61.44 46.09
CA ILE A 110 37.30 -60.92 44.74
C ILE A 110 35.83 -60.54 44.57
N GLU A 111 34.90 -61.41 44.97
CA GLU A 111 33.46 -61.14 44.87
C GLU A 111 33.02 -59.96 45.76
N ALA A 112 33.57 -59.85 46.97
CA ALA A 112 33.30 -58.73 47.86
C ALA A 112 33.79 -57.41 47.26
N GLU A 113 34.98 -57.40 46.66
CA GLU A 113 35.53 -56.22 45.99
C GLU A 113 34.72 -55.84 44.75
N GLN A 114 34.34 -56.82 43.92
CA GLN A 114 33.49 -56.60 42.76
C GLN A 114 32.12 -56.02 43.14
N ARG A 115 31.51 -56.53 44.22
CA ARG A 115 30.25 -55.98 44.75
C ARG A 115 30.42 -54.53 45.20
N ARG A 116 31.49 -54.23 45.95
CA ARG A 116 31.79 -52.87 46.41
C ARG A 116 31.94 -51.89 45.22
N LEU A 117 32.71 -52.29 44.20
CA LEU A 117 32.90 -51.48 43.00
C LEU A 117 31.60 -51.28 42.22
N ALA A 118 30.78 -52.33 42.09
CA ALA A 118 29.48 -52.23 41.42
C ALA A 118 28.50 -51.31 42.18
N GLU A 119 28.48 -51.37 43.51
CA GLU A 119 27.67 -50.47 44.35
C GLU A 119 28.13 -49.02 44.24
N GLU A 120 29.44 -48.77 44.26
CA GLU A 120 30.02 -47.43 44.07
C GLU A 120 29.69 -46.87 42.68
N GLU A 121 29.85 -47.66 41.62
CA GLU A 121 29.52 -47.25 40.25
C GLU A 121 28.01 -46.97 40.11
N ALA A 122 27.16 -47.81 40.69
CA ALA A 122 25.71 -47.59 40.70
C ALA A 122 25.33 -46.32 41.47
N ALA A 123 25.94 -46.06 42.62
CA ALA A 123 25.72 -44.84 43.38
C ALA A 123 26.17 -43.59 42.59
N ARG A 124 27.34 -43.66 41.94
CA ARG A 124 27.85 -42.58 41.09
C ARG A 124 26.91 -42.28 39.91
N LYS A 125 26.43 -43.32 39.21
CA LYS A 125 25.48 -43.16 38.10
C LYS A 125 24.17 -42.52 38.56
N ARG A 126 23.60 -42.98 39.68
CA ARG A 126 22.38 -42.38 40.25
C ARG A 126 22.58 -40.91 40.61
N ALA A 127 23.69 -40.57 41.28
CA ALA A 127 24.00 -39.19 41.63
C ALA A 127 24.18 -38.29 40.38
N GLU A 128 24.79 -38.83 39.32
CA GLU A 128 24.95 -38.11 38.05
C GLU A 128 23.60 -37.91 37.34
N GLU A 129 22.75 -38.94 37.28
CA GLU A 129 21.40 -38.87 36.73
C GLU A 129 20.53 -37.86 37.47
N GLU A 130 20.57 -37.85 38.80
CA GLU A 130 19.87 -36.87 39.64
C GLU A 130 20.36 -35.44 39.37
N ARG A 131 21.69 -35.24 39.26
CA ARG A 131 22.27 -33.92 38.93
C ARG A 131 21.81 -33.44 37.55
N LEU A 132 21.86 -34.31 36.54
CA LEU A 132 21.42 -33.98 35.18
C LEU A 132 19.92 -33.71 35.12
N ALA A 133 19.11 -34.45 35.88
CA ALA A 133 17.67 -34.20 35.98
C ALA A 133 17.38 -32.85 36.64
N ALA A 134 18.10 -32.49 37.69
CA ALA A 134 18.00 -31.18 38.34
C ALA A 134 18.40 -30.03 37.39
N GLU A 135 19.51 -30.19 36.67
CA GLU A 135 19.98 -29.21 35.68
C GLU A 135 18.97 -29.01 34.53
N ARG A 136 18.37 -30.10 34.02
CA ARG A 136 17.31 -30.02 33.01
C ARG A 136 16.10 -29.26 33.50
N ARG A 137 15.64 -29.51 34.74
CA ARG A 137 14.52 -28.78 35.35
C ARG A 137 14.84 -27.29 35.46
N GLN A 138 16.04 -26.93 35.92
CA GLN A 138 16.45 -25.53 36.02
C GLN A 138 16.49 -24.85 34.64
N LEU A 139 16.97 -25.55 33.61
CA LEU A 139 17.01 -25.02 32.25
C LEU A 139 15.59 -24.83 31.67
N GLU A 140 14.69 -25.78 31.91
CA GLU A 140 13.28 -25.67 31.52
C GLU A 140 12.58 -24.50 32.22
N GLU A 141 12.78 -24.34 33.53
CA GLU A 141 12.24 -23.21 34.29
C GLU A 141 12.81 -21.87 33.79
N ALA A 142 14.11 -21.79 33.52
CA ALA A 142 14.74 -20.60 32.97
C ALA A 142 14.19 -20.24 31.58
N ARG A 143 14.00 -21.24 30.71
CA ARG A 143 13.38 -21.05 29.39
C ARG A 143 11.94 -20.58 29.52
N ALA A 144 11.14 -21.19 30.39
CA ALA A 144 9.75 -20.80 30.60
C ALA A 144 9.64 -19.35 31.11
N LYS A 145 10.51 -18.94 32.04
CA LYS A 145 10.58 -17.55 32.52
C LYS A 145 10.95 -16.59 31.40
N PHE A 146 11.98 -16.90 30.63
CA PHE A 146 12.40 -16.08 29.50
C PHE A 146 11.30 -15.94 28.44
N GLU A 147 10.61 -17.02 28.11
CA GLU A 147 9.47 -16.98 27.19
C GLU A 147 8.31 -16.15 27.73
N ALA A 148 7.98 -16.28 29.02
CA ALA A 148 6.95 -15.48 29.65
C ALA A 148 7.29 -13.98 29.64
N GLU A 149 8.54 -13.63 29.94
CA GLU A 149 9.02 -12.24 29.88
C GLU A 149 8.94 -11.68 28.46
N GLN A 150 9.36 -12.46 27.46
CA GLN A 150 9.28 -12.06 26.05
C GLN A 150 7.83 -11.88 25.58
N ARG A 151 6.89 -12.72 26.04
CA ARG A 151 5.46 -12.55 25.75
C ARG A 151 4.92 -11.28 26.39
N ALA A 152 5.19 -11.06 27.68
CA ALA A 152 4.77 -9.85 28.39
C ALA A 152 5.35 -8.58 27.73
N ALA A 153 6.61 -8.61 27.28
CA ALA A 153 7.22 -7.50 26.57
C ALA A 153 6.55 -7.20 25.23
N ARG A 154 6.20 -8.25 24.46
CA ARG A 154 5.46 -8.11 23.19
C ARG A 154 4.06 -7.56 23.40
N GLU A 155 3.32 -8.10 24.36
CA GLU A 155 1.97 -7.63 24.71
C GLU A 155 1.98 -6.16 25.13
N LYS A 156 2.98 -5.76 25.93
CA LYS A 156 3.16 -4.36 26.31
C LYS A 156 3.48 -3.48 25.09
N ALA A 157 4.40 -3.90 24.23
CA ALA A 157 4.74 -3.15 23.02
C ALA A 157 3.53 -2.99 22.08
N GLU A 158 2.74 -4.05 21.88
CA GLU A 158 1.50 -4.00 21.11
C GLU A 158 0.45 -3.08 21.75
N ALA A 159 0.31 -3.10 23.08
CA ALA A 159 -0.60 -2.21 23.79
C ALA A 159 -0.18 -0.74 23.63
N ASP A 160 1.10 -0.44 23.80
CA ASP A 160 1.66 0.90 23.62
C ASP A 160 1.47 1.39 22.16
N GLU A 161 1.67 0.52 21.17
CA GLU A 161 1.44 0.84 19.76
C GLU A 161 -0.04 1.12 19.47
N ARG A 162 -0.95 0.29 20.01
CA ARG A 162 -2.39 0.51 19.88
C ARG A 162 -2.82 1.83 20.52
N GLU A 163 -2.27 2.19 21.67
CA GLU A 163 -2.55 3.47 22.32
C GLU A 163 -2.04 4.65 21.48
N ARG A 164 -0.80 4.56 20.97
CA ARG A 164 -0.25 5.60 20.07
C ARG A 164 -1.10 5.78 18.83
N ARG A 165 -1.55 4.68 18.22
CA ARG A 165 -2.42 4.71 17.04
C ARG A 165 -3.76 5.36 17.36
N ARG A 166 -4.38 5.02 18.50
CA ARG A 166 -5.62 5.68 18.94
C ARG A 166 -5.45 7.19 19.10
N LYS A 167 -4.34 7.64 19.73
CA LYS A 167 -4.06 9.07 19.88
C LYS A 167 -3.89 9.77 18.54
N ILE A 168 -3.20 9.14 17.59
CA ILE A 168 -3.05 9.68 16.22
C ILE A 168 -4.41 9.76 15.52
N ASP A 169 -5.21 8.70 15.58
CA ASP A 169 -6.54 8.65 14.94
C ASP A 169 -7.49 9.71 15.55
N GLU A 170 -7.46 9.89 16.87
CA GLU A 170 -8.22 10.93 17.59
C GLU A 170 -7.76 12.35 17.19
N GLU A 171 -6.44 12.57 17.11
CA GLU A 171 -5.89 13.87 16.70
C GLU A 171 -6.22 14.18 15.23
N GLU A 172 -6.12 13.20 14.33
CA GLU A 172 -6.53 13.36 12.92
C GLU A 172 -8.02 13.65 12.80
N ALA A 173 -8.87 12.93 13.55
CA ALA A 173 -10.31 13.18 13.55
C ALA A 173 -10.63 14.59 14.05
N ALA A 174 -9.95 15.05 15.11
CA ALA A 174 -10.09 16.41 15.63
C ALA A 174 -9.63 17.46 14.61
N ARG A 175 -8.49 17.25 13.94
CA ARG A 175 -7.99 18.13 12.88
C ARG A 175 -8.94 18.21 11.69
N ARG A 176 -9.48 17.06 11.24
CA ARG A 176 -10.46 17.01 10.15
C ARG A 176 -11.73 17.77 10.52
N LYS A 177 -12.23 17.59 11.74
CA LYS A 177 -13.40 18.31 12.23
C LYS A 177 -13.15 19.83 12.30
N ALA A 178 -11.99 20.25 12.81
CA ALA A 178 -11.63 21.66 12.87
C ALA A 178 -11.54 22.29 11.48
N LEU A 179 -10.95 21.58 10.50
CA LEU A 179 -10.88 22.04 9.11
C LEU A 179 -12.28 22.16 8.49
N GLN A 180 -13.16 21.18 8.73
CA GLN A 180 -14.56 21.25 8.27
C GLN A 180 -15.30 22.45 8.88
N GLU A 181 -15.16 22.67 10.18
CA GLU A 181 -15.77 23.83 10.85
C GLU A 181 -15.23 25.15 10.30
N GLU A 182 -13.93 25.24 9.98
CA GLU A 182 -13.34 26.42 9.35
C GLU A 182 -13.85 26.61 7.91
N GLU A 183 -13.89 25.56 7.10
CA GLU A 183 -14.45 25.60 5.75
C GLU A 183 -15.92 26.05 5.76
N ASP A 184 -16.73 25.52 6.67
CA ASP A 184 -18.13 25.89 6.81
C ASP A 184 -18.29 27.34 7.23
N ARG A 185 -17.45 27.84 8.15
CA ARG A 185 -17.40 29.27 8.51
C ARG A 185 -17.03 30.13 7.32
N LEU A 186 -15.99 29.78 6.56
CA LEU A 186 -15.58 30.52 5.37
C LEU A 186 -16.68 30.51 4.30
N ARG A 187 -17.35 29.38 4.09
CA ARG A 187 -18.50 29.29 3.18
C ARG A 187 -19.65 30.18 3.64
N ALA A 188 -19.95 30.20 4.94
CA ALA A 188 -20.99 31.07 5.50
C ALA A 188 -20.64 32.56 5.33
N VAL A 189 -19.39 32.95 5.59
CA VAL A 189 -18.92 34.33 5.36
C VAL A 189 -19.02 34.71 3.89
N ARG A 190 -18.54 33.85 2.96
CA ARG A 190 -18.64 34.09 1.52
C ARG A 190 -20.08 34.23 1.05
N ARG A 191 -20.98 33.36 1.50
CA ARG A 191 -22.41 33.46 1.18
C ARG A 191 -23.01 34.76 1.69
N ALA A 192 -22.72 35.14 2.93
CA ALA A 192 -23.19 36.41 3.49
C ALA A 192 -22.64 37.63 2.72
N GLU A 193 -21.38 37.58 2.29
CA GLU A 193 -20.76 38.63 1.46
C GLU A 193 -21.38 38.69 0.06
N GLU A 194 -21.57 37.54 -0.61
CA GLU A 194 -22.25 37.43 -1.90
C GLU A 194 -23.69 37.97 -1.82
N GLU A 195 -24.43 37.62 -0.76
CA GLU A 195 -25.77 38.14 -0.51
C GLU A 195 -25.77 39.66 -0.29
N ARG A 196 -24.81 40.19 0.47
CA ARG A 196 -24.66 41.65 0.67
C ARG A 196 -24.33 42.37 -0.63
N LEU A 197 -23.38 41.85 -1.41
CA LEU A 197 -23.01 42.41 -2.70
C LEU A 197 -24.18 42.34 -3.71
N ALA A 198 -24.94 41.25 -3.70
CA ALA A 198 -26.15 41.12 -4.52
C ALA A 198 -27.24 42.12 -4.10
N ALA A 199 -27.45 42.32 -2.80
CA ALA A 199 -28.38 43.31 -2.28
C ALA A 199 -27.94 44.74 -2.64
N GLU A 200 -26.64 45.04 -2.52
CA GLU A 200 -26.08 46.34 -2.91
C GLU A 200 -26.23 46.60 -4.41
N ARG A 201 -25.92 45.61 -5.26
CA ARG A 201 -26.13 45.70 -6.71
C ARG A 201 -27.59 45.95 -7.07
N ARG A 202 -28.53 45.22 -6.45
CA ARG A 202 -29.98 45.45 -6.64
C ARG A 202 -30.39 46.86 -6.22
N ALA A 203 -29.89 47.34 -5.08
CA ALA A 203 -30.17 48.70 -4.62
C ALA A 203 -29.62 49.77 -5.58
N LEU A 204 -28.41 49.56 -6.12
CA LEU A 204 -27.81 50.44 -7.12
C LEU A 204 -28.59 50.40 -8.45
N GLU A 205 -29.00 49.22 -8.92
CA GLU A 205 -29.82 49.07 -10.12
C GLU A 205 -31.19 49.72 -9.96
N ASP A 206 -31.85 49.54 -8.82
CA ASP A 206 -33.12 50.19 -8.50
C ASP A 206 -32.97 51.72 -8.40
N ALA A 207 -31.89 52.21 -7.79
CA ALA A 207 -31.59 53.64 -7.73
C ALA A 207 -31.32 54.22 -9.13
N ALA A 208 -30.54 53.51 -9.96
CA ALA A 208 -30.28 53.89 -11.34
C ALA A 208 -31.56 53.89 -12.18
N ARG A 209 -32.45 52.89 -12.00
CA ARG A 209 -33.77 52.86 -12.66
C ARG A 209 -34.60 54.08 -12.26
N LYS A 210 -34.71 54.38 -10.96
CA LYS A 210 -35.42 55.58 -10.47
C LYS A 210 -34.81 56.88 -11.01
N GLN A 211 -33.49 56.98 -11.11
CA GLN A 211 -32.83 58.15 -11.69
C GLN A 211 -33.11 58.30 -13.19
N ARG A 212 -33.12 57.20 -13.95
CA ARG A 212 -33.50 57.20 -15.38
C ARG A 212 -34.96 57.59 -15.56
N GLU A 213 -35.88 56.98 -14.80
CA GLU A 213 -37.31 57.33 -14.82
C GLU A 213 -37.54 58.81 -14.46
N ALA A 214 -36.86 59.32 -13.43
CA ALA A 214 -36.92 60.74 -13.07
C ALA A 214 -36.29 61.65 -14.13
N GLY A 215 -35.21 61.22 -14.77
CA GLY A 215 -34.57 61.92 -15.89
C GLY A 215 -35.49 62.00 -17.11
N GLU A 216 -36.07 60.88 -17.51
CA GLU A 216 -37.05 60.80 -18.60
C GLU A 216 -38.32 61.62 -18.29
N ALA A 217 -38.80 61.60 -17.06
CA ALA A 217 -39.93 62.43 -16.64
C ALA A 217 -39.61 63.93 -16.74
N ARG A 218 -38.42 64.36 -16.28
CA ARG A 218 -37.94 65.74 -16.43
C ARG A 218 -37.77 66.14 -17.89
N GLU A 219 -37.26 65.25 -18.73
CA GLU A 219 -37.10 65.52 -20.16
C GLU A 219 -38.47 65.64 -20.86
N ARG A 220 -39.43 64.77 -20.52
CA ARG A 220 -40.81 64.87 -21.02
C ARG A 220 -41.50 66.17 -20.56
N GLU A 221 -41.29 66.58 -19.31
CA GLU A 221 -41.81 67.85 -18.81
C GLU A 221 -41.15 69.05 -19.50
N ALA A 222 -39.84 69.02 -19.70
CA ALA A 222 -39.11 70.06 -20.43
C ALA A 222 -39.57 70.16 -21.90
N ARG A 223 -39.76 69.01 -22.58
CA ARG A 223 -40.32 68.96 -23.94
C ARG A 223 -41.72 69.56 -23.99
N ARG A 224 -42.61 69.22 -23.04
CA ARG A 224 -43.95 69.83 -22.96
C ARG A 224 -43.88 71.34 -22.76
N ARG A 225 -43.03 71.84 -21.86
CA ARG A 225 -42.86 73.30 -21.67
C ARG A 225 -42.30 73.97 -22.91
N GLN A 226 -41.40 73.31 -23.63
CA GLN A 226 -40.86 73.83 -24.88
C GLN A 226 -41.93 73.86 -25.99
N GLU A 227 -42.71 72.79 -26.13
CA GLU A 227 -43.85 72.72 -27.07
C GLU A 227 -44.91 73.79 -26.74
N GLU A 228 -45.23 74.00 -25.46
CA GLU A 228 -46.13 75.07 -25.01
C GLU A 228 -45.57 76.47 -25.29
N ALA A 229 -44.27 76.69 -25.07
CA ALA A 229 -43.62 77.95 -25.38
C ALA A 229 -43.58 78.24 -26.89
N GLU A 230 -43.25 77.24 -27.71
CA GLU A 230 -43.27 77.33 -29.18
C GLU A 230 -44.70 77.56 -29.70
N ALA A 231 -45.71 76.91 -29.11
CA ALA A 231 -47.11 77.16 -29.44
C ALA A 231 -47.54 78.59 -29.06
N ALA A 232 -47.13 79.08 -27.89
CA ALA A 232 -47.39 80.45 -27.46
C ALA A 232 -46.70 81.49 -28.35
N GLU A 233 -45.47 81.21 -28.79
CA GLU A 233 -44.75 82.08 -29.73
C GLU A 233 -45.42 82.10 -31.11
N ARG A 234 -45.80 80.93 -31.65
CA ARG A 234 -46.57 80.84 -32.90
C ARG A 234 -47.92 81.56 -32.81
N ALA A 235 -48.59 81.49 -31.66
CA ALA A 235 -49.83 82.23 -31.42
C ALA A 235 -49.60 83.75 -31.38
N ARG A 236 -48.52 84.22 -30.77
CA ARG A 236 -48.15 85.65 -30.80
C ARG A 236 -47.80 86.12 -32.21
N GLN A 237 -47.03 85.34 -32.96
CA GLN A 237 -46.68 85.65 -34.34
C GLN A 237 -47.92 85.71 -35.24
N ARG A 238 -48.87 84.79 -35.08
CA ARG A 238 -50.16 84.84 -35.78
C ARG A 238 -50.97 86.07 -35.41
N ALA A 239 -51.09 86.38 -34.11
CA ALA A 239 -51.79 87.59 -33.67
C ALA A 239 -51.13 88.88 -34.18
N GLU A 240 -49.80 88.93 -34.31
CA GLU A 240 -49.09 90.06 -34.90
C GLU A 240 -49.31 90.16 -36.42
N GLN A 241 -49.34 89.02 -37.12
CA GLN A 241 -49.67 88.97 -38.55
C GLN A 241 -51.11 89.41 -38.81
N ASP A 242 -52.07 88.90 -38.03
CA ASP A 242 -53.48 89.28 -38.11
C ASP A 242 -53.65 90.80 -37.84
N ALA A 243 -52.92 91.35 -36.85
CA ALA A 243 -52.95 92.78 -36.56
C ALA A 243 -52.33 93.65 -37.68
N LYS A 244 -51.27 93.17 -38.34
CA LYS A 244 -50.68 93.83 -39.51
C LYS A 244 -51.62 93.79 -40.71
N GLU A 245 -52.24 92.65 -40.99
CA GLU A 245 -53.23 92.52 -42.07
C GLU A 245 -54.46 93.41 -41.81
N GLU A 246 -54.93 93.51 -40.57
CA GLU A 246 -56.04 94.41 -40.22
C GLU A 246 -55.65 95.89 -40.37
N ALA A 247 -54.41 96.26 -40.02
CA ALA A 247 -53.89 97.61 -40.21
C ALA A 247 -53.76 97.97 -41.70
N GLU A 248 -53.21 97.08 -42.53
CA GLU A 248 -53.12 97.27 -43.99
C GLU A 248 -54.50 97.35 -44.64
N ARG A 249 -55.48 96.57 -44.15
CA ARG A 249 -56.86 96.62 -44.63
C ARG A 249 -57.53 97.95 -44.30
N LYS A 250 -57.28 98.52 -43.12
CA LYS A 250 -57.76 99.86 -42.74
C LYS A 250 -57.09 100.96 -43.55
N GLU A 251 -55.79 100.85 -43.83
CA GLU A 251 -55.08 101.84 -44.65
C GLU A 251 -55.57 101.82 -46.11
N ARG A 252 -55.82 100.62 -46.67
CA ARG A 252 -56.37 100.47 -48.02
C ARG A 252 -57.77 101.11 -48.14
N LEU A 253 -58.65 100.85 -47.17
CA LEU A 253 -59.97 101.46 -47.13
C LEU A 253 -59.91 103.00 -46.98
N ALA A 254 -58.98 103.52 -46.18
CA ALA A 254 -58.78 104.96 -46.03
C ALA A 254 -58.26 105.63 -47.32
N ARG A 255 -57.38 104.95 -48.08
CA ARG A 255 -56.92 105.43 -49.40
C ARG A 255 -58.03 105.42 -50.44
N GLU A 256 -58.83 104.36 -50.50
CA GLU A 256 -60.00 104.28 -51.40
C GLU A 256 -61.06 105.36 -51.08
N GLU A 257 -61.29 105.66 -49.80
CA GLU A 257 -62.21 106.73 -49.40
C GLU A 257 -61.66 108.13 -49.72
N ALA A 258 -60.35 108.34 -49.61
CA ALA A 258 -59.69 109.59 -50.00
C ALA A 258 -59.76 109.82 -51.52
N GLU A 259 -59.48 108.79 -52.33
CA GLU A 259 -59.61 108.87 -53.79
C GLU A 259 -61.04 109.13 -54.25
N ARG A 260 -62.04 108.57 -53.55
CA ARG A 260 -63.46 108.85 -53.86
C ARG A 260 -63.82 110.31 -53.59
N LYS A 261 -63.37 110.86 -52.45
CA LYS A 261 -63.58 112.28 -52.11
C LYS A 261 -62.86 113.23 -53.08
N GLU A 262 -61.68 112.86 -53.56
CA GLU A 262 -60.96 113.66 -54.57
C GLU A 262 -61.69 113.67 -55.92
N ARG A 263 -62.23 112.52 -56.36
CA ARG A 263 -63.04 112.45 -57.59
C ARG A 263 -64.35 113.22 -57.49
N GLU A 264 -65.05 113.12 -56.36
CA GLU A 264 -66.27 113.88 -56.09
C GLU A 264 -65.99 115.40 -56.04
N ALA A 265 -64.85 115.83 -55.50
CA ALA A 265 -64.43 117.25 -55.49
C ALA A 265 -64.06 117.78 -56.89
N LYS A 266 -63.40 116.97 -57.73
CA LYS A 266 -63.07 117.35 -59.12
C LYS A 266 -64.33 117.46 -59.99
N GLU A 267 -65.28 116.53 -59.86
CA GLU A 267 -66.56 116.61 -60.59
C GLU A 267 -67.43 117.79 -60.14
N ALA A 268 -67.38 118.17 -58.86
CA ALA A 268 -68.10 119.34 -58.35
C ALA A 268 -67.51 120.65 -58.91
N ALA A 269 -66.18 120.77 -58.96
CA ALA A 269 -65.49 121.94 -59.52
C ALA A 269 -65.75 122.10 -61.04
N GLU A 270 -65.80 121.00 -61.78
CA GLU A 270 -66.04 121.03 -63.23
C GLU A 270 -67.48 121.44 -63.59
N ARG A 271 -68.46 121.08 -62.75
CA ARG A 271 -69.87 121.53 -62.91
C ARG A 271 -70.02 123.03 -62.63
N GLU A 272 -69.35 123.54 -61.61
CA GLU A 272 -69.41 124.96 -61.25
C GLU A 272 -68.73 125.85 -62.30
N ALA A 273 -67.62 125.38 -62.91
CA ALA A 273 -66.96 126.07 -64.01
C ALA A 273 -67.84 126.14 -65.28
N ARG A 274 -68.58 125.08 -65.60
CA ARG A 274 -69.51 125.06 -66.75
C ARG A 274 -70.70 126.01 -66.58
N GLN A 275 -71.25 126.14 -65.37
CA GLN A 275 -72.35 127.08 -65.12
C GLN A 275 -71.91 128.54 -65.32
N LYS A 276 -70.75 128.93 -64.77
CA LYS A 276 -70.23 130.30 -64.89
C LYS A 276 -69.90 130.68 -66.34
N ALA A 277 -69.39 129.74 -67.14
CA ALA A 277 -69.11 129.99 -68.56
C ALA A 277 -70.40 130.22 -69.38
N GLN A 278 -71.49 129.53 -69.03
CA GLN A 278 -72.76 129.63 -69.74
C GLN A 278 -73.50 130.94 -69.40
N GLU A 279 -73.44 131.39 -68.14
CA GLU A 279 -74.00 132.67 -67.70
C GLU A 279 -73.30 133.87 -68.36
N CYS A 280 -71.97 133.82 -68.56
CA CYS A 280 -71.23 134.87 -69.25
C CYS A 280 -71.58 134.96 -70.75
N ALA A 281 -71.81 133.82 -71.41
CA ALA A 281 -72.17 133.79 -72.83
C ALA A 281 -73.55 134.43 -73.08
N ASP A 282 -74.54 134.11 -72.24
CA ASP A 282 -75.90 134.66 -72.35
C ASP A 282 -75.94 136.18 -72.06
N ALA A 283 -75.13 136.65 -71.11
CA ALA A 283 -75.00 138.08 -70.81
C ALA A 283 -74.34 138.87 -71.96
N TYR A 284 -73.34 138.27 -72.63
CA TYR A 284 -72.65 138.88 -73.76
C TYR A 284 -73.56 139.04 -74.99
N ASP A 285 -74.42 138.05 -75.25
CA ASP A 285 -75.39 138.10 -76.35
C ASP A 285 -76.53 139.11 -76.12
N MET A 286 -77.00 139.27 -74.87
CA MET A 286 -77.98 140.32 -74.53
C MET A 286 -77.43 141.73 -74.79
N LEU A 287 -76.18 141.98 -74.42
CA LEU A 287 -75.54 143.29 -74.61
C LEU A 287 -75.34 143.60 -76.11
N ARG A 288 -74.98 142.60 -76.92
CA ARG A 288 -74.94 142.76 -78.40
C ARG A 288 -76.30 143.06 -79.01
N GLN A 289 -77.36 142.39 -78.56
CA GLN A 289 -78.71 142.66 -79.07
C GLN A 289 -79.20 144.06 -78.72
N PHE A 290 -78.83 144.57 -77.54
CA PHE A 290 -79.18 145.92 -77.11
C PHE A 290 -78.57 146.98 -78.04
N VAL A 291 -77.25 146.90 -78.30
CA VAL A 291 -76.55 147.81 -79.24
C VAL A 291 -77.20 147.76 -80.62
N LYS A 292 -77.46 146.56 -81.15
CA LYS A 292 -78.04 146.38 -82.49
C LYS A 292 -79.45 146.97 -82.63
N SER A 293 -80.26 146.92 -81.58
CA SER A 293 -81.67 147.29 -81.64
C SER A 293 -81.92 148.76 -81.32
N TYR A 294 -81.08 149.36 -80.47
CA TYR A 294 -81.32 150.70 -79.93
C TYR A 294 -80.18 151.70 -80.21
N GLY A 295 -79.04 151.26 -80.73
CA GLY A 295 -77.87 152.14 -80.97
C GLY A 295 -78.06 153.19 -82.07
N SER A 296 -79.07 153.04 -82.94
CA SER A 296 -79.36 154.02 -84.00
C SER A 296 -80.31 155.15 -83.58
N LEU A 297 -80.73 155.20 -82.31
CA LEU A 297 -81.60 156.24 -81.76
C LEU A 297 -80.75 157.30 -81.04
N ASP A 298 -80.96 158.57 -81.35
CA ASP A 298 -80.17 159.71 -80.87
C ASP A 298 -80.16 159.83 -79.32
N GLU A 299 -81.22 159.34 -78.68
CA GLU A 299 -81.38 159.28 -77.21
C GLU A 299 -80.48 158.24 -76.53
N PHE A 300 -79.96 157.26 -77.28
CA PHE A 300 -79.22 156.10 -76.74
C PHE A 300 -77.78 155.96 -77.28
N GLY A 301 -77.33 156.87 -78.14
CA GLY A 301 -75.98 156.84 -78.72
C GLY A 301 -74.86 156.81 -77.66
N GLY A 302 -75.01 157.60 -76.58
CA GLY A 302 -74.03 157.61 -75.48
C GLY A 302 -73.96 156.30 -74.67
N ILE A 303 -75.03 155.50 -74.64
CA ILE A 303 -75.07 154.20 -73.95
C ILE A 303 -74.58 153.09 -74.88
N ALA A 304 -74.91 153.16 -76.17
CA ALA A 304 -74.43 152.22 -77.18
C ALA A 304 -72.90 152.26 -77.32
N ASP A 305 -72.30 153.45 -77.33
CA ASP A 305 -70.83 153.60 -77.38
C ASP A 305 -70.15 152.99 -76.14
N GLN A 306 -70.74 153.13 -74.94
CA GLN A 306 -70.23 152.51 -73.72
C GLN A 306 -70.33 150.99 -73.73
N ILE A 307 -71.42 150.43 -74.29
CA ILE A 307 -71.59 148.97 -74.41
C ILE A 307 -70.66 148.41 -75.49
N GLU A 308 -70.46 149.09 -76.61
CA GLU A 308 -69.46 148.69 -77.62
C GLU A 308 -68.04 148.75 -77.05
N GLN A 309 -67.71 149.78 -76.26
CA GLN A 309 -66.42 149.88 -75.58
C GLN A 309 -66.25 148.75 -74.55
N PHE A 310 -67.30 148.40 -73.79
CA PHE A 310 -67.29 147.25 -72.87
C PHE A 310 -67.16 145.91 -73.59
N LEU A 311 -67.83 145.70 -74.72
CA LEU A 311 -67.71 144.49 -75.54
C LEU A 311 -66.33 144.37 -76.19
N ALA A 312 -65.70 145.50 -76.57
CA ALA A 312 -64.35 145.57 -77.12
C ALA A 312 -63.26 145.35 -76.05
N ASP A 313 -63.43 145.92 -74.84
CA ASP A 313 -62.51 145.71 -73.70
C ASP A 313 -62.65 144.30 -73.11
N SER A 314 -63.86 143.74 -73.10
CA SER A 314 -64.12 142.38 -72.60
C SER A 314 -63.70 141.28 -73.59
N ALA A 315 -63.33 141.63 -74.84
CA ALA A 315 -62.78 140.67 -75.81
C ALA A 315 -61.30 140.34 -75.58
N LEU A 316 -60.67 140.88 -74.52
CA LEU A 316 -59.24 140.73 -74.24
C LEU A 316 -58.89 139.95 -72.96
N HIS A 317 -59.85 139.27 -72.32
CA HIS A 317 -59.52 138.27 -71.29
C HIS A 317 -60.40 137.02 -71.41
N ASP A 318 -59.71 135.87 -71.39
CA ASP A 318 -60.22 134.52 -71.16
C ASP A 318 -60.71 133.69 -72.36
N VAL A 319 -59.77 133.35 -73.25
CA VAL A 319 -59.69 132.00 -73.82
C VAL A 319 -58.23 131.55 -73.85
N GLU A 320 -57.71 131.03 -72.72
CA GLU A 320 -56.66 129.98 -72.67
C GLU A 320 -56.23 129.69 -71.21
N LYS A 321 -56.95 128.78 -70.53
CA LYS A 321 -56.37 127.72 -69.66
C LYS A 321 -57.46 126.90 -68.98
N ALA A 322 -57.87 125.83 -69.65
CA ALA A 322 -58.49 124.67 -69.02
C ALA A 322 -57.90 123.40 -69.65
N ALA A 323 -56.74 122.96 -69.13
CA ALA A 323 -56.19 121.62 -69.34
C ALA A 323 -55.13 121.30 -68.27
N ALA A 324 -55.59 120.83 -67.11
CA ALA A 324 -54.91 119.86 -66.24
C ALA A 324 -55.93 119.30 -65.23
#